data_AF-A0A0C9ZMY0-F1
#
_entry.id   AF-A0A0C9ZMY0-F1
#
_cell.length_a   1.000
_cell.length_b   1.000
_cell.length_c   1.000
_cell.angle_alpha   90.00
_cell.angle_beta   90.00
_cell.angle_gamma   90.00
#
_symmetry.space_group_name_H-M   'P 1'
#
loop_
_entity.id
_entity.type
_entity.pdbx_description
1 polymer ?
#
loop_
_entity_poly.entity_id
_entity_poly.type
_entity_poly.pdbx_seq_one_letter_code
_entity_poly.pdbx_strand_id
1 'polypeptide(L)'
;MADMVQSGGLAKYPLAIISKLLEVFGKDLGGGYDIGCQFKTMLDQSPLGPLACSLNHTCLVGTFHGHAHRHLCQLDHLTMYTKGLGLEDLETCERTFSKSNALVSTVQYASAFHRKQAISGYFKHNDDYEVYANLSKFLYDNYKQALDTIRECEATLPGLMKEQNVPNEQVFEKWLAEEKAYLEQLSREPPEETLQMEYWEQLVKLTASKHDLDASQDAWAAFPAENTQLYASDATMTKKKEAL
;
A
#
# COMPACT_ATOMS: atom_id res chain seq x y z
N MET A 1 -19.54 -11.55 2.78
CA MET A 1 -18.48 -11.70 3.79
C MET A 1 -18.93 -12.70 4.85
N ALA A 2 -18.12 -13.71 5.13
CA ALA A 2 -18.36 -14.61 6.24
C ALA A 2 -18.13 -13.84 7.54
N ASP A 3 -19.02 -14.01 8.51
CA ASP A 3 -18.89 -13.36 9.80
C ASP A 3 -17.69 -13.98 10.52
N MET A 4 -16.64 -13.19 10.76
CA MET A 4 -15.45 -13.63 11.50
C MET A 4 -15.75 -13.60 13.00
N VAL A 5 -16.63 -14.48 13.45
CA VAL A 5 -17.22 -14.43 14.80
C VAL A 5 -16.20 -14.78 15.90
N GLN A 6 -15.07 -15.40 15.57
CA GLN A 6 -14.11 -15.89 16.59
C GLN A 6 -12.62 -15.95 16.22
N SER A 7 -12.23 -15.87 14.94
CA SER A 7 -10.87 -16.23 14.51
C SER A 7 -10.04 -15.06 13.96
N GLY A 8 -10.34 -13.83 14.36
CA GLY A 8 -9.70 -12.60 13.86
C GLY A 8 -8.17 -12.52 13.99
N GLY A 9 -7.50 -13.54 14.54
CA GLY A 9 -6.03 -13.61 14.66
C GLY A 9 -5.37 -14.86 14.07
N LEU A 10 -6.07 -15.75 13.36
CA LEU A 10 -5.44 -16.96 12.79
C LEU A 10 -5.51 -16.94 11.26
N ALA A 11 -4.34 -17.05 10.62
CA ALA A 11 -4.15 -17.10 9.16
C ALA A 11 -4.73 -18.36 8.47
N LYS A 12 -5.77 -18.99 9.04
CA LYS A 12 -6.36 -20.25 8.57
C LYS A 12 -6.88 -20.16 7.13
N TYR A 13 -7.61 -19.10 6.81
CA TYR A 13 -8.19 -18.91 5.49
C TYR A 13 -7.13 -18.68 4.41
N PRO A 14 -6.20 -17.72 4.56
CA PRO A 14 -5.16 -17.54 3.55
C PRO A 14 -4.26 -18.79 3.42
N LEU A 15 -3.94 -19.50 4.51
CA LEU A 15 -3.21 -20.77 4.42
C LEU A 15 -3.99 -21.85 3.66
N ALA A 16 -5.29 -21.99 3.90
CA ALA A 16 -6.12 -22.95 3.17
C ALA A 16 -6.23 -22.60 1.68
N ILE A 17 -6.32 -21.31 1.34
CA ILE A 17 -6.31 -20.82 -0.03
C ILE A 17 -4.98 -21.17 -0.70
N ILE A 18 -3.84 -20.83 -0.09
CA ILE A 18 -2.52 -21.17 -0.62
C ILE A 18 -2.37 -22.69 -0.79
N SER A 19 -2.77 -23.49 0.19
CA SER A 19 -2.75 -24.95 0.06
C SER A 19 -3.46 -25.42 -1.20
N LYS A 20 -4.64 -24.85 -1.51
CA LYS A 20 -5.40 -25.23 -2.70
C LYS A 20 -4.76 -24.72 -3.98
N LEU A 21 -4.23 -23.50 -3.97
CA LEU A 21 -3.56 -22.92 -5.13
C LEU A 21 -2.29 -23.70 -5.49
N LEU A 22 -1.50 -24.10 -4.50
CA LEU A 22 -0.31 -24.93 -4.70
C LEU A 22 -0.66 -26.32 -5.25
N GLU A 23 -1.75 -26.92 -4.78
CA GLU A 23 -2.26 -28.20 -5.30
C GLU A 23 -2.68 -28.10 -6.77
N VAL A 24 -3.33 -27.00 -7.15
CA VAL A 24 -3.93 -26.83 -8.49
C VAL A 24 -2.94 -26.32 -9.52
N PHE A 25 -2.16 -25.29 -9.18
CA PHE A 25 -1.27 -24.59 -10.12
C PHE A 25 0.19 -25.04 -10.02
N GLY A 26 0.61 -25.60 -8.88
CA GLY A 26 1.93 -26.18 -8.71
C GLY A 26 3.03 -25.14 -8.56
N LYS A 27 4.06 -25.24 -9.39
CA LYS A 27 5.33 -24.50 -9.24
C LYS A 27 5.24 -23.05 -9.72
N ASP A 28 6.13 -22.23 -9.17
CA ASP A 28 6.39 -20.85 -9.60
C ASP A 28 5.16 -19.93 -9.52
N LEU A 29 4.28 -20.23 -8.55
CA LEU A 29 3.07 -19.43 -8.30
C LEU A 29 3.40 -18.21 -7.43
N GLY A 30 3.11 -17.01 -7.93
CA GLY A 30 3.03 -15.79 -7.15
C GLY A 30 1.64 -15.59 -6.52
N GLY A 31 1.57 -15.32 -5.22
CA GLY A 31 0.32 -15.04 -4.50
C GLY A 31 0.32 -13.64 -3.90
N GLY A 32 -0.59 -12.78 -4.36
CA GLY A 32 -0.77 -11.43 -3.83
C GLY A 32 -1.58 -11.39 -2.54
N TYR A 33 -1.12 -10.60 -1.58
CA TYR A 33 -1.86 -10.23 -0.38
C TYR A 33 -1.31 -8.91 0.18
N ASP A 34 -2.15 -8.01 0.67
CA ASP A 34 -1.72 -6.71 1.25
C ASP A 34 -0.64 -6.88 2.32
N ILE A 35 -0.77 -7.92 3.14
CA ILE A 35 0.19 -8.28 4.18
C ILE A 35 1.12 -9.42 3.74
N GLY A 36 1.35 -9.58 2.44
CA GLY A 36 2.10 -10.68 1.82
C GLY A 36 3.47 -10.91 2.45
N CYS A 37 4.17 -9.84 2.83
CA CYS A 37 5.46 -9.92 3.52
C CYS A 37 5.36 -10.57 4.92
N GLN A 38 4.36 -10.20 5.71
CA GLN A 38 4.11 -10.80 7.02
C GLN A 38 3.56 -12.21 6.86
N PHE A 39 2.67 -12.41 5.88
CA PHE A 39 2.06 -13.68 5.58
C PHE A 39 3.10 -14.72 5.15
N LYS A 40 4.14 -14.34 4.40
CA LYS A 40 5.27 -15.23 4.07
C LYS A 40 5.86 -15.87 5.33
N THR A 41 6.12 -15.07 6.37
CA THR A 41 6.67 -15.58 7.63
C THR A 41 5.74 -16.62 8.27
N MET A 42 4.43 -16.36 8.25
CA MET A 42 3.43 -17.32 8.74
C MET A 42 3.35 -18.58 7.89
N LEU A 43 3.43 -18.46 6.57
CA LEU A 43 3.43 -19.60 5.64
C LEU A 43 4.65 -20.48 5.85
N ASP A 44 5.84 -19.88 5.93
CA ASP A 44 7.11 -20.57 6.15
C ASP A 44 7.12 -21.36 7.47
N GLN A 45 6.48 -20.82 8.51
CA GLN A 45 6.34 -21.47 9.82
C GLN A 45 5.19 -22.49 9.89
N SER A 46 4.34 -22.56 8.87
CA SER A 46 3.21 -23.48 8.82
C SER A 46 3.63 -24.86 8.28
N PRO A 47 2.78 -25.90 8.44
CA PRO A 47 3.00 -27.19 7.79
C PRO A 47 3.09 -27.12 6.25
N LEU A 48 2.62 -26.03 5.63
CA LEU A 48 2.71 -25.81 4.18
C LEU A 48 4.05 -25.22 3.75
N GLY A 49 4.86 -24.69 4.66
CA GLY A 49 6.14 -24.04 4.35
C GLY A 49 7.06 -24.90 3.48
N PRO A 50 7.32 -26.18 3.82
CA PRO A 50 8.13 -27.06 2.99
C PRO A 50 7.57 -27.26 1.57
N LEU A 51 6.24 -27.39 1.44
CA LEU A 51 5.59 -27.54 0.15
C LEU A 51 5.70 -26.25 -0.68
N ALA A 52 5.37 -25.11 -0.09
CA ALA A 52 5.46 -23.80 -0.73
C ALA A 52 6.88 -23.50 -1.21
N CYS A 53 7.89 -23.81 -0.37
CA CYS A 53 9.30 -23.69 -0.73
C CYS A 53 9.68 -24.65 -1.87
N SER A 54 9.28 -25.93 -1.81
CA SER A 54 9.57 -26.90 -2.87
C SER A 54 8.93 -26.56 -4.22
N LEU A 55 7.83 -25.81 -4.19
CA LEU A 55 7.12 -25.32 -5.36
C LEU A 55 7.56 -23.91 -5.78
N ASN A 56 8.57 -23.31 -5.12
CA ASN A 56 9.03 -21.95 -5.41
C ASN A 56 7.87 -20.93 -5.39
N HIS A 57 7.01 -21.02 -4.37
CA HIS A 57 5.92 -20.07 -4.17
C HIS A 57 6.45 -18.72 -3.65
N THR A 58 5.93 -17.64 -4.22
CA THR A 58 6.30 -16.27 -3.82
C THR A 58 5.11 -15.54 -3.26
N CYS A 59 5.22 -15.02 -2.04
CA CYS A 59 4.22 -14.11 -1.48
C CYS A 59 4.54 -12.67 -1.92
N LEU A 60 3.57 -12.01 -2.55
CA LEU A 60 3.69 -10.70 -3.15
C LEU A 60 2.72 -9.72 -2.50
N VAL A 61 3.00 -8.43 -2.65
CA VAL A 61 2.09 -7.34 -2.26
C VAL A 61 1.64 -6.63 -3.53
N GLY A 62 0.35 -6.34 -3.63
CA GLY A 62 -0.23 -5.63 -4.78
C GLY A 62 0.42 -4.26 -5.00
N THR A 63 0.41 -3.77 -6.24
CA THR A 63 1.11 -2.53 -6.61
C THR A 63 0.62 -1.31 -5.85
N PHE A 64 -0.68 -1.27 -5.52
CA PHE A 64 -1.27 -0.13 -4.81
C PHE A 64 -0.79 -0.07 -3.36
N HIS A 65 -0.71 -1.22 -2.71
CA HIS A 65 -0.31 -1.34 -1.32
C HIS A 65 1.21 -1.39 -1.14
N GLY A 66 1.94 -1.95 -2.11
CA GLY A 66 3.36 -2.24 -1.97
C GLY A 66 4.22 -0.99 -1.72
N HIS A 67 3.89 0.15 -2.32
CA HIS A 67 4.62 1.40 -2.08
C HIS A 67 4.44 1.99 -0.66
N ALA A 68 3.42 1.55 0.09
CA ALA A 68 3.26 1.93 1.49
C ALA A 68 4.16 1.11 2.45
N HIS A 69 4.81 0.06 1.95
CA HIS A 69 5.72 -0.75 2.75
C HIS A 69 7.11 -0.12 2.79
N ARG A 70 7.91 -0.48 3.81
CA ARG A 70 9.33 -0.07 3.87
C ARG A 70 10.06 -0.54 2.61
N HIS A 71 11.03 0.25 2.14
CA HIS A 71 11.71 -0.01 0.87
C HIS A 71 12.29 -1.43 0.75
N LEU A 72 12.94 -1.94 1.81
CA LEU A 72 13.45 -3.32 1.83
C LEU A 72 12.36 -4.39 1.59
N CYS A 73 11.14 -4.15 2.05
CA CYS A 73 10.00 -5.03 1.76
C CYS A 73 9.53 -4.91 0.31
N GLN A 74 9.65 -3.73 -0.30
CA GLN A 74 9.29 -3.53 -1.70
C GLN A 74 10.20 -4.36 -2.61
N LEU A 75 11.52 -4.34 -2.36
CA LEU A 75 12.50 -5.09 -3.15
C LEU A 75 12.23 -6.61 -3.20
N ASP A 76 11.60 -7.17 -2.15
CA ASP A 76 11.33 -8.62 -2.05
C ASP A 76 9.93 -9.03 -2.48
N HIS A 77 8.95 -8.13 -2.40
CA HIS A 77 7.53 -8.49 -2.50
C HIS A 77 6.74 -7.65 -3.50
N LEU A 78 7.29 -6.54 -4.01
CA LEU A 78 6.61 -5.74 -5.01
C LEU A 78 6.63 -6.46 -6.36
N THR A 79 5.48 -6.46 -7.02
CA THR A 79 5.29 -7.10 -8.32
C THR A 79 6.27 -6.60 -9.38
N MET A 80 6.63 -5.31 -9.33
CA MET A 80 7.57 -4.67 -10.26
C MET A 80 8.93 -5.35 -10.33
N TYR A 81 9.42 -5.88 -9.20
CA TYR A 81 10.73 -6.54 -9.13
C TYR A 81 10.63 -8.07 -9.31
N THR A 82 9.41 -8.59 -9.52
CA THR A 82 9.15 -10.02 -9.64
C THR A 82 9.04 -10.43 -11.11
N LYS A 83 10.07 -11.13 -11.59
CA LYS A 83 10.07 -11.68 -12.96
C LYS A 83 8.95 -12.71 -13.13
N GLY A 84 8.27 -12.64 -14.28
CA GLY A 84 7.23 -13.60 -14.67
C GLY A 84 5.80 -13.24 -14.28
N LEU A 85 5.59 -12.18 -13.49
CA LEU A 85 4.24 -11.77 -13.10
C LEU A 85 3.45 -11.09 -14.24
N GLY A 86 4.15 -10.49 -15.20
CA GLY A 86 3.53 -9.79 -16.33
C GLY A 86 2.91 -8.45 -15.90
N LEU A 87 1.72 -8.16 -16.43
CA LEU A 87 1.00 -6.90 -16.19
C LEU A 87 0.04 -6.95 -14.99
N GLU A 88 0.14 -7.98 -14.15
CA GLU A 88 -0.77 -8.14 -13.03
C GLU A 88 -0.49 -7.16 -11.88
N ASP A 89 -1.56 -6.54 -11.38
CA ASP A 89 -1.54 -5.62 -10.24
C ASP A 89 -1.74 -6.33 -8.90
N LEU A 90 -2.28 -7.55 -8.94
CA LEU A 90 -2.71 -8.36 -7.80
C LEU A 90 -3.82 -7.73 -6.94
N GLU A 91 -4.61 -6.81 -7.51
CA GLU A 91 -5.71 -6.07 -6.85
C GLU A 91 -7.10 -6.66 -7.17
N THR A 92 -7.14 -7.94 -7.60
CA THR A 92 -8.38 -8.60 -8.05
C THR A 92 -9.33 -8.86 -6.88
N CYS A 93 -8.79 -9.14 -5.70
CA CYS A 93 -9.60 -9.44 -4.51
C CYS A 93 -10.42 -8.21 -4.09
N GLU A 94 -9.81 -7.04 -4.07
CA GLU A 94 -10.37 -5.74 -3.68
C GLU A 94 -11.51 -5.37 -4.62
N ARG A 95 -11.28 -5.50 -5.94
CA ARG A 95 -12.29 -5.30 -6.98
C ARG A 95 -13.46 -6.26 -6.79
N THR A 96 -13.17 -7.53 -6.51
CA THR A 96 -14.19 -8.57 -6.30
C THR A 96 -15.03 -8.33 -5.05
N PHE A 97 -14.39 -7.99 -3.93
CA PHE A 97 -15.08 -7.66 -2.68
C PHE A 97 -15.89 -6.37 -2.80
N SER A 98 -15.37 -5.36 -3.50
CA SER A 98 -16.09 -4.13 -3.79
C SER A 98 -17.38 -4.39 -4.56
N LYS A 99 -17.33 -5.20 -5.62
CA LYS A 99 -18.53 -5.63 -6.36
C LYS A 99 -19.54 -6.33 -5.45
N SER A 100 -19.07 -7.19 -4.55
CA SER A 100 -19.91 -7.93 -3.61
C SER A 100 -20.70 -7.03 -2.63
N ASN A 101 -20.34 -5.76 -2.48
CA ASN A 101 -21.09 -4.80 -1.67
C ASN A 101 -22.54 -4.61 -2.16
N ALA A 102 -22.83 -4.92 -3.43
CA ALA A 102 -24.20 -4.93 -3.95
C ALA A 102 -25.13 -5.88 -3.18
N LEU A 103 -24.59 -6.90 -2.50
CA LEU A 103 -25.36 -7.85 -1.70
C LEU A 103 -25.70 -7.36 -0.30
N VAL A 104 -25.08 -6.29 0.19
CA VAL A 104 -25.13 -5.90 1.61
C VAL A 104 -26.56 -5.75 2.09
N SER A 105 -27.40 -5.02 1.35
CA SER A 105 -28.80 -4.80 1.72
C SER A 105 -29.62 -6.09 1.77
N THR A 106 -29.37 -7.02 0.83
CA THR A 106 -30.09 -8.30 0.74
C THR A 106 -29.68 -9.27 1.85
N VAL A 107 -28.41 -9.25 2.26
CA VAL A 107 -27.88 -10.24 3.23
C VAL A 107 -27.91 -9.78 4.68
N GLN A 108 -28.12 -8.48 4.92
CA GLN A 108 -28.08 -7.86 6.26
C GLN A 108 -29.01 -8.56 7.25
N TYR A 109 -30.27 -8.77 6.86
CA TYR A 109 -31.31 -9.38 7.70
C TYR A 109 -31.59 -10.85 7.35
N ALA A 110 -30.82 -11.43 6.42
CA ALA A 110 -31.00 -12.81 6.01
C ALA A 110 -30.44 -13.77 7.07
N SER A 111 -31.12 -14.90 7.27
CA SER A 111 -30.58 -16.02 8.06
C SER A 111 -29.24 -16.51 7.47
N ALA A 112 -28.43 -17.22 8.26
CA ALA A 112 -27.15 -17.76 7.81
C ALA A 112 -27.24 -18.62 6.53
N PHE A 113 -28.30 -19.42 6.38
CA PHE A 113 -28.51 -20.23 5.18
C PHE A 113 -28.76 -19.35 3.94
N HIS A 114 -29.75 -18.46 4.00
CA HIS A 114 -30.08 -17.56 2.90
C HIS A 114 -28.93 -16.60 2.54
N ARG A 115 -28.15 -16.13 3.53
CA ARG A 115 -26.95 -15.33 3.30
C ARG A 115 -25.93 -16.10 2.45
N LYS A 116 -25.63 -17.35 2.82
CA LYS A 116 -24.70 -18.20 2.04
C LYS A 116 -25.23 -18.46 0.64
N GLN A 117 -26.52 -18.74 0.50
CA GLN A 117 -27.17 -18.96 -0.79
C GLN A 117 -27.08 -17.71 -1.68
N ALA A 118 -27.38 -16.52 -1.15
CA ALA A 118 -27.30 -15.27 -1.89
C ALA A 118 -25.87 -14.94 -2.34
N ILE A 119 -24.88 -15.10 -1.46
CA ILE A 119 -23.46 -14.90 -1.80
C ILE A 119 -23.02 -15.89 -2.89
N SER A 120 -23.35 -17.16 -2.76
CA SER A 120 -22.99 -18.19 -3.75
C SER A 120 -23.66 -17.94 -5.10
N GLY A 121 -24.95 -17.58 -5.11
CA GLY A 121 -25.68 -17.27 -6.33
C GLY A 121 -25.13 -16.04 -7.04
N TYR A 122 -24.76 -15.01 -6.29
CA TYR A 122 -24.14 -13.80 -6.83
C TYR A 122 -22.81 -14.09 -7.52
N PHE A 123 -21.89 -14.81 -6.85
CA PHE A 123 -20.59 -15.10 -7.45
C PHE A 123 -20.73 -16.02 -8.66
N LYS A 124 -21.63 -17.01 -8.62
CA LYS A 124 -21.93 -17.83 -9.79
C LYS A 124 -22.42 -16.98 -10.98
N HIS A 125 -23.35 -16.06 -10.72
CA HIS A 125 -23.85 -15.15 -11.75
C HIS A 125 -22.74 -14.22 -12.28
N ASN A 126 -21.94 -13.63 -11.40
CA ASN A 126 -20.81 -12.80 -11.80
C ASN A 126 -19.79 -13.60 -12.64
N ASP A 127 -19.51 -14.84 -12.29
CA ASP A 127 -18.59 -15.69 -13.05
C ASP A 127 -19.13 -15.97 -14.46
N ASP A 128 -20.37 -16.46 -14.54
CA ASP A 128 -21.03 -16.86 -15.79
C ASP A 128 -21.22 -15.69 -16.78
N TYR A 129 -21.57 -14.51 -16.27
CA TYR A 129 -22.00 -13.37 -17.11
C TYR A 129 -20.99 -12.22 -17.20
N GLU A 130 -20.08 -12.08 -16.26
CA GLU A 130 -19.10 -10.99 -16.25
C GLU A 130 -17.66 -11.52 -16.41
N VAL A 131 -17.20 -12.43 -15.54
CA VAL A 131 -15.79 -12.86 -15.53
C VAL A 131 -15.46 -13.64 -16.80
N TYR A 132 -16.17 -14.74 -17.07
CA TYR A 132 -15.87 -15.58 -18.23
C TYR A 132 -16.15 -14.87 -19.55
N ALA A 133 -17.19 -14.02 -19.59
CA ALA A 133 -17.52 -13.24 -20.77
C ALA A 133 -16.40 -12.22 -21.13
N ASN A 134 -15.78 -11.60 -20.13
CA ASN A 134 -14.74 -10.59 -20.33
C ASN A 134 -13.31 -11.16 -20.35
N LEU A 135 -13.09 -12.40 -19.92
CA LEU A 135 -11.76 -13.00 -19.77
C LEU A 135 -10.95 -12.97 -21.08
N SER A 136 -11.57 -13.36 -22.21
CA SER A 136 -10.88 -13.38 -23.51
C SER A 136 -10.44 -11.98 -23.94
N LYS A 137 -11.28 -10.96 -23.68
CA LYS A 137 -10.95 -9.57 -23.99
C LYS A 137 -9.84 -9.06 -23.08
N PHE A 138 -9.92 -9.34 -21.79
CA PHE A 138 -8.88 -8.99 -20.82
C PHE A 138 -7.51 -9.56 -21.22
N LEU A 139 -7.44 -10.86 -21.55
CA LEU A 139 -6.19 -11.49 -21.99
C LEU A 139 -5.66 -10.88 -23.29
N TYR A 140 -6.54 -10.61 -24.25
CA TYR A 140 -6.17 -10.02 -25.54
C TYR A 140 -5.65 -8.58 -25.40
N ASP A 141 -6.33 -7.75 -24.60
CA ASP A 141 -5.96 -6.36 -24.36
C ASP A 141 -4.63 -6.29 -23.58
N ASN A 142 -4.44 -7.13 -22.57
CA ASN A 142 -3.16 -7.23 -21.84
C ASN A 142 -2.02 -7.73 -22.75
N TYR A 143 -2.28 -8.69 -23.62
CA TYR A 143 -1.26 -9.17 -24.56
C TYR A 143 -0.81 -8.06 -25.52
N LYS A 144 -1.76 -7.29 -26.06
CA LYS A 144 -1.45 -6.11 -26.90
C LYS A 144 -0.65 -5.07 -26.13
N GLN A 145 -1.09 -4.73 -24.92
CA GLN A 145 -0.38 -3.79 -24.06
C GLN A 145 1.05 -4.23 -23.82
N ALA A 146 1.28 -5.52 -23.51
CA ALA A 146 2.62 -6.06 -23.31
C ALA A 146 3.49 -5.91 -24.56
N LEU A 147 2.96 -6.21 -25.75
CA LEU A 147 3.70 -6.02 -27.01
C LEU A 147 4.03 -4.56 -27.30
N ASP A 148 3.07 -3.66 -27.06
CA ASP A 148 3.28 -2.22 -27.26
C ASP A 148 4.33 -1.68 -26.27
N THR A 149 4.26 -2.08 -24.99
CA THR A 149 5.27 -1.73 -23.97
C THR A 149 6.66 -2.25 -24.35
N ILE A 150 6.78 -3.51 -24.81
CA ILE A 150 8.08 -4.05 -25.26
C ILE A 150 8.62 -3.23 -26.42
N ARG A 151 7.81 -2.95 -27.44
CA ARG A 151 8.22 -2.15 -28.61
C ARG A 151 8.67 -0.74 -28.21
N GLU A 152 7.95 -0.10 -27.32
CA GLU A 152 8.30 1.24 -26.81
C GLU A 152 9.59 1.23 -25.99
N CYS A 153 9.76 0.23 -25.11
CA CYS A 153 10.99 0.05 -24.34
C CYS A 153 12.19 -0.21 -25.25
N GLU A 154 12.09 -1.09 -26.24
CA GLU A 154 13.18 -1.37 -27.20
C GLU A 154 13.61 -0.12 -27.97
N ALA A 155 12.67 0.78 -28.27
CA ALA A 155 12.95 2.03 -28.98
C ALA A 155 13.58 3.11 -28.09
N THR A 156 13.17 3.20 -26.81
CA THR A 156 13.51 4.32 -25.92
C THR A 156 14.63 4.01 -24.94
N LEU A 157 14.68 2.78 -24.41
CA LEU A 157 15.61 2.37 -23.36
C LEU A 157 17.09 2.55 -23.74
N PRO A 158 17.56 2.21 -24.97
CA PRO A 158 18.95 2.41 -25.34
C PRO A 158 19.40 3.88 -25.32
N GLY A 159 18.49 4.79 -25.69
CA GLY A 159 18.75 6.24 -25.65
C GLY A 159 18.91 6.73 -24.22
N LEU A 160 17.96 6.38 -23.35
CA LEU A 160 17.99 6.73 -21.93
C LEU A 160 19.22 6.14 -21.22
N MET A 161 19.57 4.88 -21.51
CA MET A 161 20.75 4.24 -20.94
C MET A 161 22.03 4.98 -21.37
N LYS A 162 22.13 5.40 -22.63
CA LYS A 162 23.28 6.19 -23.10
C LYS A 162 23.35 7.55 -22.41
N GLU A 163 22.23 8.24 -22.23
CA GLU A 163 22.16 9.53 -21.53
C GLU A 163 22.58 9.41 -20.06
N GLN A 164 22.22 8.31 -19.40
CA GLN A 164 22.53 8.03 -18.00
C GLN A 164 23.86 7.28 -17.80
N ASN A 165 24.66 7.07 -18.87
CA ASN A 165 25.92 6.32 -18.85
C ASN A 165 25.79 4.88 -18.30
N VAL A 166 24.65 4.23 -18.57
CA VAL A 166 24.38 2.84 -18.21
C VAL A 166 24.87 1.92 -19.33
N PRO A 167 25.87 1.05 -19.09
CA PRO A 167 26.50 0.26 -20.15
C PRO A 167 25.63 -0.88 -20.69
N ASN A 168 24.79 -1.50 -19.86
CA ASN A 168 23.90 -2.60 -20.24
C ASN A 168 22.80 -2.81 -19.18
N GLU A 169 21.78 -3.60 -19.53
CA GLU A 169 20.59 -3.83 -18.68
C GLU A 169 20.88 -4.64 -17.40
N GLN A 170 21.97 -5.45 -17.38
CA GLN A 170 22.33 -6.24 -16.19
C GLN A 170 22.70 -5.34 -15.00
N VAL A 171 23.03 -4.08 -15.28
CA VAL A 171 23.28 -3.06 -14.24
C VAL A 171 22.05 -2.85 -13.37
N PHE A 172 20.83 -2.96 -13.91
CA PHE A 172 19.61 -2.81 -13.11
C PHE A 172 19.48 -3.90 -12.05
N GLU A 173 19.75 -5.16 -12.41
CA GLU A 173 19.74 -6.28 -11.47
C GLU A 173 20.84 -6.13 -10.42
N LYS A 174 22.01 -5.65 -10.84
CA LYS A 174 23.13 -5.36 -9.94
C LYS A 174 22.77 -4.28 -8.94
N TRP A 175 22.21 -3.16 -9.38
CA TRP A 175 21.79 -2.07 -8.51
C TRP A 175 20.71 -2.51 -7.53
N LEU A 176 19.72 -3.30 -7.98
CA LEU A 176 18.70 -3.85 -7.09
C LEU A 176 19.33 -4.70 -5.97
N ALA A 177 20.31 -5.53 -6.32
CA ALA A 177 21.02 -6.37 -5.34
C ALA A 177 21.91 -5.54 -4.39
N GLU A 178 22.61 -4.53 -4.90
CA GLU A 178 23.42 -3.60 -4.10
C GLU A 178 22.55 -2.78 -3.14
N GLU A 179 21.43 -2.26 -3.62
CA GLU A 179 20.44 -1.53 -2.83
C GLU A 179 19.87 -2.40 -1.72
N LYS A 180 19.47 -3.63 -2.03
CA LYS A 180 19.00 -4.58 -1.03
C LYS A 180 20.06 -4.83 0.04
N ALA A 181 21.31 -5.12 -0.36
CA ALA A 181 22.39 -5.39 0.57
C ALA A 181 22.71 -4.17 1.46
N TYR A 182 22.66 -2.96 0.89
CA TYR A 182 22.81 -1.72 1.64
C TYR A 182 21.72 -1.58 2.71
N LEU A 183 20.45 -1.73 2.34
CA LEU A 183 19.32 -1.59 3.26
C LEU A 183 19.28 -2.67 4.35
N GLU A 184 19.73 -3.89 4.07
CA GLU A 184 19.86 -4.96 5.07
C GLU A 184 20.94 -4.66 6.12
N GLN A 185 22.04 -4.03 5.70
CA GLN A 185 23.14 -3.64 6.59
C GLN A 185 22.85 -2.37 7.39
N LEU A 186 21.87 -1.58 6.95
CA LEU A 186 21.49 -0.34 7.57
C LEU A 186 20.71 -0.60 8.88
N SER A 187 21.45 -0.80 9.98
CA SER A 187 20.83 -0.95 11.32
C SER A 187 20.21 0.35 11.84
N ARG A 188 20.71 1.51 11.37
CA ARG A 188 20.26 2.87 11.69
C ARG A 188 20.55 3.79 10.50
N GLU A 189 19.74 4.82 10.34
CA GLU A 189 19.99 5.87 9.35
C GLU A 189 21.37 6.50 9.54
N PRO A 190 22.08 6.86 8.45
CA PRO A 190 23.37 7.51 8.54
C PRO A 190 23.23 8.83 9.34
N PRO A 191 24.06 9.05 10.39
CA PRO A 191 23.90 10.22 11.26
C PRO A 191 23.95 11.56 10.51
N GLU A 192 24.72 11.61 9.42
CA GLU A 192 24.83 12.79 8.57
C GLU A 192 23.55 13.07 7.78
N GLU A 193 22.94 12.05 7.17
CA GLU A 193 21.67 12.18 6.44
C GLU A 193 20.53 12.54 7.40
N THR A 194 20.45 11.87 8.56
CA THR A 194 19.48 12.19 9.61
C THR A 194 19.64 13.65 10.05
N LEU A 195 20.87 14.12 10.30
CA LEU A 195 21.12 15.52 10.69
C LEU A 195 20.69 16.51 9.60
N GLN A 196 20.93 16.21 8.32
CA GLN A 196 20.51 17.06 7.21
C GLN A 196 18.98 17.13 7.09
N MET A 197 18.31 15.99 7.23
CA MET A 197 16.84 15.92 7.24
C MET A 197 16.24 16.69 8.43
N GLU A 198 16.76 16.46 9.64
CA GLU A 198 16.34 17.17 10.84
C GLU A 198 16.57 18.68 10.69
N TYR A 199 17.73 19.09 10.18
CA TYR A 199 18.01 20.50 9.93
C TYR A 199 17.04 21.12 8.93
N TRP A 200 16.75 20.44 7.82
CA TRP A 200 15.77 20.89 6.85
C TRP A 200 14.37 21.01 7.47
N GLU A 201 13.93 20.02 8.26
CA GLU A 201 12.65 20.10 8.96
C GLU A 201 12.59 21.29 9.91
N GLN A 202 13.68 21.60 10.61
CA GLN A 202 13.76 22.77 11.48
C GLN A 202 13.69 24.07 10.68
N LEU A 203 14.29 24.14 9.48
CA LEU A 203 14.15 25.30 8.59
C LEU A 203 12.70 25.50 8.12
N VAL A 204 12.00 24.42 7.78
CA VAL A 204 10.57 24.47 7.41
C VAL A 204 9.74 25.00 8.59
N LYS A 205 9.95 24.44 9.79
CA LYS A 205 9.27 24.89 11.02
C LYS A 205 9.56 26.36 11.33
N LEU A 206 10.82 26.78 11.24
CA LEU A 206 11.23 28.18 11.43
C LEU A 206 10.52 29.12 10.45
N THR A 207 10.38 28.71 9.19
CA THR A 207 9.74 29.51 8.15
C THR A 207 8.25 29.68 8.43
N ALA A 208 7.56 28.59 8.81
CA ALA A 208 6.16 28.65 9.23
C ALA A 208 5.98 29.54 10.47
N SER A 209 6.82 29.37 11.50
CA SER A 209 6.74 30.20 12.72
C SER A 209 7.01 31.68 12.48
N LYS A 210 7.90 32.04 11.54
CA LYS A 210 8.12 33.44 11.15
C LYS A 210 6.87 34.02 10.49
N HIS A 211 6.26 33.28 9.57
CA HIS A 211 5.02 33.71 8.93
C HIS A 211 3.88 33.92 9.96
N ASP A 212 3.73 33.02 10.93
CA ASP A 212 2.73 33.16 11.99
C ASP A 212 3.02 34.36 12.91
N LEU A 213 4.29 34.63 13.19
CA LEU A 213 4.72 35.80 13.96
C LEU A 213 4.40 37.09 13.21
N ASP A 214 4.73 37.17 11.92
CA ASP A 214 4.46 38.34 11.08
C ASP A 214 2.95 38.59 11.00
N ALA A 215 2.15 37.54 10.77
CA ALA A 215 0.69 37.64 10.77
C ALA A 215 0.13 38.12 12.12
N SER A 216 0.72 37.66 13.23
CA SER A 216 0.32 38.10 14.58
C SER A 216 0.71 39.55 14.84
N GLN A 217 1.87 40.00 14.36
CA GLN A 217 2.33 41.38 14.45
C GLN A 217 1.47 42.31 13.61
N ASP A 218 1.11 41.91 12.40
CA ASP A 218 0.20 42.67 11.53
C ASP A 218 -1.20 42.78 12.17
N ALA A 219 -1.71 41.69 12.74
CA ALA A 219 -2.96 41.70 13.48
C ALA A 219 -2.90 42.62 14.71
N TRP A 220 -1.80 42.60 15.46
CA TRP A 220 -1.57 43.49 16.60
C TRP A 220 -1.42 44.97 16.19
N ALA A 221 -0.74 45.25 15.08
CA ALA A 221 -0.60 46.61 14.55
C ALA A 221 -1.94 47.17 14.03
N ALA A 222 -2.83 46.30 13.56
CA ALA A 222 -4.19 46.65 13.14
C ALA A 222 -5.19 46.81 14.31
N PHE A 223 -4.79 46.56 15.57
CA PHE A 223 -5.66 46.77 16.73
C PHE A 223 -5.87 48.27 17.00
N PRO A 224 -7.11 48.80 16.97
CA PRO A 224 -7.37 50.21 17.20
C PRO A 224 -7.19 50.61 18.67
N ALA A 225 -6.54 51.75 18.91
CA ALA A 225 -6.17 52.27 20.23
C ALA A 225 -7.35 52.60 21.18
N GLU A 226 -8.60 52.61 20.69
CA GLU A 226 -9.79 52.85 21.51
C GLU A 226 -10.11 51.69 22.48
N ASN A 227 -9.60 50.47 22.22
CA ASN A 227 -9.83 49.32 23.10
C ASN A 227 -8.85 49.21 24.29
N THR A 228 -7.79 50.02 24.33
CA THR A 228 -6.82 49.99 25.44
C THR A 228 -7.41 50.56 26.74
N GLN A 229 -8.47 51.38 26.67
CA GLN A 229 -9.20 51.87 27.85
C GLN A 229 -10.11 50.81 28.49
N LEU A 230 -10.49 49.74 27.77
CA LEU A 230 -11.34 48.67 28.31
C LEU A 230 -10.56 47.69 29.21
N TYR A 231 -9.27 47.48 28.96
CA TYR A 231 -8.45 46.59 29.81
C TYR A 231 -8.07 47.22 31.16
N ALA A 232 -7.93 48.55 31.23
CA ALA A 232 -7.64 49.23 32.49
C ALA A 232 -8.84 49.22 33.47
N SER A 233 -10.08 49.24 32.95
CA SER A 233 -11.28 49.14 33.78
C SER A 233 -11.50 47.72 34.33
N ASP A 234 -11.14 46.67 33.57
CA ASP A 234 -11.30 45.27 33.99
C ASP A 234 -10.30 44.83 35.07
N ALA A 235 -9.07 45.34 35.05
CA ALA A 235 -8.11 45.11 36.14
C ALA A 235 -8.55 45.77 37.48
N THR A 236 -9.43 46.78 37.41
CA THR A 236 -10.00 47.45 38.59
C THR A 236 -11.21 46.69 39.15
N MET A 237 -11.94 45.96 38.29
CA MET A 237 -13.09 45.13 38.66
C MET A 237 -12.70 43.86 39.44
N THR A 238 -11.48 43.33 39.26
CA THR A 238 -11.03 42.11 39.95
C THR A 238 -10.62 42.34 41.41
N LYS A 239 -10.24 43.56 41.82
CA LYS A 239 -9.93 43.87 43.24
C LYS A 239 -11.15 44.06 44.15
N LYS A 240 -12.37 44.17 43.59
CA LYS A 240 -13.58 44.46 44.39
C LYS A 240 -14.30 43.21 44.93
N LYS A 241 -13.82 42.00 44.59
CA LYS A 241 -14.41 40.73 45.03
C LYS A 241 -13.72 40.05 46.22
N GLU A 242 -12.69 40.66 46.80
CA GLU A 242 -11.99 40.11 47.99
C GLU A 242 -12.29 40.84 49.31
N ALA A 243 -13.25 41.76 49.32
CA ALA A 243 -13.69 42.45 50.54
C ALA A 243 -15.21 42.53 50.60
N LEU A 244 -15.85 41.37 50.81
CA LEU A 244 -17.18 41.19 51.43
C LEU A 244 -17.36 39.72 51.80
#